data_AF-A0A960K4K8-F1
#
_entry.id   AF-A0A960K4K8-F1
#
_cell.length_a   1.000
_cell.length_b   1.000
_cell.length_c   1.000
_cell.angle_alpha   90.00
_cell.angle_beta   90.00
_cell.angle_gamma   90.00
#
_symmetry.space_group_name_H-M   'P 1'
#
loop_
_entity.id
_entity.type
_entity.pdbx_description
1 polymer ?
#
loop_
_entity_poly.entity_id
_entity_poly.type
_entity_poly.pdbx_seq_one_letter_code
_entity_poly.pdbx_strand_id
1 'polypeptide(L)'
;MRWSEAELRQAHGALSLSPGASPCPDDEILQGFLLGELDDEARGRLADHVEDCSRCASFLQEMGALADWARRAEAAEEPNATAPFVDSTVVPLAAGRRREAREDPPAVVSASRPALSTGNWRRWGSLAAALVVGSVGLAWWLGQVSVPSEPDLLRGRNGSRFEEQIPADGASLAGMPTVFDWPDQAGTEGYLLEVYGPGGDLLWQFSELAASEAQVPPELLASASRGVYSWTVEVEGPVQRRELGPYTFRIEPR
;
A
#
# COMPACT_ATOMS: atom_id res chain seq x y z
N MET A 1 -26.27 -10.02 23.87
CA MET A 1 -25.23 -9.49 24.76
C MET A 1 -24.26 -8.67 23.92
N ARG A 2 -24.16 -7.36 24.14
CA ARG A 2 -23.16 -6.50 23.48
C ARG A 2 -21.94 -6.43 24.38
N TRP A 3 -20.80 -6.86 23.87
CA TRP A 3 -19.53 -6.74 24.58
C TRP A 3 -19.08 -5.28 24.48
N SER A 4 -18.58 -4.73 25.58
CA SER A 4 -18.05 -3.37 25.57
C SER A 4 -16.71 -3.32 24.82
N GLU A 5 -16.38 -2.16 24.24
CA GLU A 5 -15.13 -1.96 23.50
C GLU A 5 -13.89 -2.23 24.37
N ALA A 6 -14.00 -2.01 25.69
CA ALA A 6 -12.99 -2.36 26.67
C ALA A 6 -12.80 -3.87 26.83
N GLU A 7 -13.89 -4.66 26.82
CA GLU A 7 -13.83 -6.12 26.89
C GLU A 7 -13.28 -6.75 25.61
N LEU A 8 -13.56 -6.16 24.44
CA LEU A 8 -12.95 -6.57 23.17
C LEU A 8 -11.43 -6.32 23.19
N ARG A 9 -10.98 -5.15 23.67
CA ARG A 9 -9.54 -4.87 23.85
C ARG A 9 -8.87 -5.84 24.82
N GLN A 10 -9.54 -6.20 25.92
CA GLN A 10 -8.99 -7.10 26.93
C GLN A 10 -8.95 -8.57 26.46
N ALA A 11 -9.95 -9.01 25.70
CA ALA A 11 -9.98 -10.36 25.11
C ALA A 11 -8.90 -10.57 24.04
N HIS A 12 -8.60 -9.54 23.23
CA HIS A 12 -7.52 -9.60 22.24
C HIS A 12 -6.12 -9.54 22.86
N GLY A 13 -5.97 -9.02 24.09
CA GLY A 13 -4.68 -8.98 24.80
C GLY A 13 -4.27 -10.33 25.42
N ALA A 14 -5.21 -11.22 25.71
CA ALA A 14 -4.95 -12.42 26.53
C ALA A 14 -4.42 -13.64 25.75
N LEU A 15 -4.40 -13.61 24.41
CA LEU A 15 -4.14 -14.80 23.58
C LEU A 15 -2.71 -14.92 23.03
N SER A 16 -1.74 -14.10 23.43
CA SER A 16 -0.37 -14.20 22.89
C SER A 16 0.71 -13.76 23.87
N LEU A 17 0.86 -14.49 24.97
CA LEU A 17 2.05 -14.37 25.81
C LEU A 17 2.72 -15.73 25.92
N SER A 18 3.70 -15.94 25.03
CA SER A 18 4.78 -16.88 25.32
C SER A 18 5.41 -16.47 26.66
N PRO A 19 5.53 -17.36 27.65
CA PRO A 19 6.06 -17.02 28.97
C PRO A 19 7.51 -16.54 28.83
N GLY A 20 7.74 -15.25 29.05
CA GLY A 20 9.06 -14.60 28.96
C GLY A 20 9.16 -13.46 27.94
N ALA A 21 8.17 -13.29 27.06
CA ALA A 21 8.15 -12.15 26.14
C ALA A 21 7.85 -10.85 26.91
N SER A 22 8.60 -9.80 26.61
CA SER A 22 8.26 -8.44 27.06
C SER A 22 6.87 -8.05 26.52
N PRO A 23 6.07 -7.30 27.30
CA PRO A 23 4.78 -6.82 26.80
C PRO A 23 5.00 -6.02 25.52
N CYS A 24 4.06 -6.14 24.56
CA CYS A 24 4.13 -5.36 23.33
C CYS A 24 4.22 -3.86 23.65
N PRO A 25 5.02 -3.10 22.90
CA PRO A 25 5.06 -1.65 23.02
C PRO A 25 3.67 -1.06 22.77
N ASP A 26 3.39 0.06 23.41
CA ASP A 26 2.13 0.77 23.22
C ASP A 26 2.04 1.43 21.83
N ASP A 27 0.83 1.86 21.48
CA ASP A 27 0.53 2.50 20.21
C ASP A 27 1.31 3.82 20.04
N GLU A 28 1.63 4.53 21.13
CA GLU A 28 2.39 5.78 21.10
C GLU A 28 3.84 5.56 20.63
N ILE A 29 4.51 4.51 21.13
CA ILE A 29 5.85 4.13 20.67
C ILE A 29 5.82 3.69 19.20
N LEU A 30 4.84 2.88 18.81
CA LEU A 30 4.70 2.42 17.43
C LEU A 30 4.45 3.59 16.46
N GLN A 31 3.59 4.53 16.83
CA GLN A 31 3.32 5.73 16.04
C GLN A 31 4.56 6.64 15.97
N GLY A 32 5.26 6.84 17.09
CA GLY A 32 6.51 7.60 17.12
C GLY A 32 7.58 7.00 16.21
N PHE A 33 7.63 5.67 16.08
CA PHE A 33 8.56 4.99 15.17
C PHE A 33 8.24 5.32 13.71
N LEU A 34 6.97 5.21 13.32
CA LEU A 34 6.50 5.48 11.95
C LEU A 34 6.71 6.93 11.54
N LEU A 35 6.57 7.87 12.48
CA LEU A 35 6.80 9.30 12.24
C LEU A 35 8.28 9.71 12.32
N GLY A 36 9.17 8.79 12.70
CA GLY A 36 10.60 9.09 12.90
C GLY A 36 10.86 9.98 14.13
N GLU A 37 9.95 10.00 15.10
CA GLU A 37 10.01 10.83 16.31
C GLU A 37 10.69 10.12 17.50
N LEU A 38 10.88 8.79 17.43
CA LEU A 38 11.62 8.06 18.47
C LEU A 38 13.10 8.46 18.48
N ASP A 39 13.64 8.67 19.68
CA ASP A 39 15.08 8.73 19.89
C ASP A 39 15.77 7.39 19.61
N ASP A 40 17.10 7.41 19.51
CA ASP A 40 17.88 6.23 19.14
C ASP A 40 17.77 5.09 20.17
N GLU A 41 17.54 5.40 21.45
CA GLU A 41 17.40 4.41 22.51
C GLU A 41 16.05 3.69 22.43
N ALA A 42 14.95 4.44 22.28
CA ALA A 42 13.63 3.89 22.09
C ALA A 42 13.52 3.09 20.79
N ARG A 43 14.17 3.56 19.71
CA ARG A 43 14.24 2.83 18.45
C ARG A 43 14.98 1.50 18.57
N GLY A 44 16.10 1.47 19.30
CA GLY A 44 16.84 0.24 19.59
C GLY A 44 16.00 -0.78 20.36
N ARG A 45 15.32 -0.34 21.43
CA ARG A 45 14.43 -1.22 22.21
C ARG A 45 13.27 -1.77 21.39
N LEU A 46 12.69 -0.96 20.52
CA LEU A 46 11.62 -1.41 19.63
C LEU A 46 12.14 -2.43 18.61
N ALA A 47 13.33 -2.23 18.04
CA ALA A 47 13.94 -3.17 17.11
C ALA A 47 14.18 -4.55 17.77
N ASP A 48 14.79 -4.58 18.95
CA ASP A 48 15.01 -5.82 19.72
C ASP A 48 13.68 -6.54 19.99
N HIS A 49 12.62 -5.81 20.35
CA HIS A 49 11.30 -6.41 20.57
C HIS A 49 10.69 -6.99 19.28
N VAL A 50 10.82 -6.29 18.14
CA VAL A 50 10.27 -6.71 16.85
C VAL A 50 10.96 -7.97 16.33
N GLU A 51 12.26 -8.16 16.61
CA GLU A 51 12.97 -9.40 16.29
C GLU A 51 12.37 -10.63 17.00
N ASP A 52 11.88 -10.44 18.23
CA ASP A 52 11.31 -11.52 19.05
C ASP A 52 9.77 -11.63 18.95
N CYS A 53 9.09 -10.61 18.42
CA CYS A 53 7.63 -10.50 18.42
C CYS A 53 7.04 -10.46 17.00
N SER A 54 6.62 -11.63 16.51
CA SER A 54 6.02 -11.78 15.17
C SER A 54 4.81 -10.86 14.93
N ARG A 55 4.00 -10.59 15.96
CA ARG A 55 2.85 -9.69 15.86
C ARG A 55 3.27 -8.25 15.57
N CYS A 56 4.28 -7.73 16.27
CA CYS A 56 4.79 -6.39 16.02
C CYS A 56 5.51 -6.30 14.67
N ALA A 57 6.22 -7.37 14.26
CA ALA A 57 6.83 -7.46 12.94
C ALA A 57 5.79 -7.37 11.81
N SER A 58 4.72 -8.19 11.86
CA SER A 58 3.64 -8.14 10.87
C SER A 58 2.96 -6.78 10.83
N PHE A 59 2.67 -6.19 11.99
CA PHE A 59 2.04 -4.86 12.06
C PHE A 59 2.92 -3.76 11.40
N LEU A 60 4.23 -3.74 11.68
CA LEU A 60 5.13 -2.77 11.06
C LEU A 60 5.31 -2.99 9.55
N GLN A 61 5.26 -4.25 9.09
CA GLN A 61 5.32 -4.59 7.67
C GLN A 61 4.07 -4.07 6.93
N GLU A 62 2.88 -4.26 7.50
CA GLU A 62 1.62 -3.73 6.95
C GLU A 62 1.65 -2.20 6.86
N MET A 63 2.08 -1.52 7.93
CA MET A 63 2.19 -0.06 7.96
C MET A 63 3.26 0.46 6.99
N GLY A 64 4.37 -0.25 6.82
CA GLY A 64 5.41 0.07 5.83
C GLY A 64 4.88 0.00 4.40
N ALA A 65 4.11 -1.05 4.08
CA ALA A 65 3.50 -1.21 2.76
C ALA A 65 2.52 -0.06 2.43
N LEU A 66 1.74 0.40 3.41
CA LEU A 66 0.88 1.58 3.29
C LEU A 66 1.67 2.86 3.02
N ALA A 67 2.77 3.08 3.73
CA ALA A 67 3.64 4.24 3.50
C ALA A 67 4.29 4.22 2.11
N ASP A 68 4.71 3.04 1.63
CA ASP A 68 5.22 2.87 0.26
C ASP A 68 4.17 3.12 -0.82
N TRP A 69 2.94 2.68 -0.59
CA TRP A 69 1.82 2.99 -1.47
C TRP A 69 1.55 4.50 -1.54
N ALA A 70 1.51 5.18 -0.39
CA ALA A 70 1.30 6.63 -0.34
C ALA A 70 2.39 7.42 -1.10
N ARG A 71 3.66 7.05 -0.92
CA ARG A 71 4.78 7.65 -1.68
C ARG A 71 4.65 7.44 -3.19
N ARG A 72 4.20 6.25 -3.61
CA ARG A 72 3.96 5.97 -5.05
C ARG A 72 2.79 6.78 -5.60
N ALA A 73 1.74 6.98 -4.81
CA ALA A 73 0.61 7.81 -5.21
C ALA A 73 1.02 9.27 -5.41
N GLU A 74 1.80 9.84 -4.48
CA GLU A 74 2.36 11.19 -4.61
C GLU A 74 3.29 11.32 -5.83
N ALA A 75 4.14 10.32 -6.07
CA ALA A 75 5.02 10.30 -7.23
C ALA A 75 4.27 10.13 -8.57
N ALA A 76 3.15 9.40 -8.57
CA ALA A 76 2.28 9.25 -9.75
C ALA A 76 1.45 10.50 -10.03
N GLU A 77 1.18 11.32 -9.00
CA GLU A 77 0.52 12.61 -9.13
C GLU A 77 1.44 13.73 -9.61
N GLU A 78 2.76 13.52 -9.79
CA GLU A 78 3.56 14.44 -10.61
C GLU A 78 2.96 14.41 -12.03
N PRO A 79 2.20 15.46 -12.42
CA PRO A 79 1.57 15.46 -13.72
C PRO A 79 2.71 15.49 -14.72
N ASN A 80 2.55 14.71 -15.78
CA ASN A 80 3.23 14.92 -17.05
C ASN A 80 3.08 16.40 -17.46
N ALA A 81 3.98 17.25 -16.97
CA ALA A 81 4.07 18.68 -17.24
C ALA A 81 4.61 18.96 -18.64
N THR A 82 4.43 17.98 -19.53
CA THR A 82 4.57 18.09 -20.98
C THR A 82 3.22 17.95 -21.67
N ALA A 83 2.11 18.27 -21.00
CA ALA A 83 0.91 18.67 -21.72
C ALA A 83 1.21 20.03 -22.37
N PRO A 84 1.19 20.15 -23.71
CA PRO A 84 1.44 21.42 -24.37
C PRO A 84 0.40 22.42 -23.88
N PHE A 85 0.89 23.55 -23.38
CA PHE A 85 0.12 24.74 -23.04
C PHE A 85 -0.79 25.09 -24.23
N VAL A 86 -2.05 24.65 -24.18
CA VAL A 86 -3.08 25.13 -25.12
C VAL A 86 -3.35 26.57 -24.71
N ASP A 87 -2.86 27.47 -25.55
CA ASP A 87 -3.07 28.91 -25.53
C ASP A 87 -4.57 29.21 -25.39
N SER A 88 -5.02 29.37 -24.14
CA SER A 88 -6.36 29.80 -23.80
C SER A 88 -6.48 31.24 -24.23
N THR A 89 -7.07 31.41 -25.40
CA THR A 89 -7.35 32.69 -26.02
C THR A 89 -8.13 33.54 -25.05
N VAL A 90 -7.46 34.58 -24.55
CA VAL A 90 -7.99 35.58 -23.63
C VAL A 90 -9.19 36.25 -24.29
N VAL A 91 -10.39 36.03 -23.77
CA VAL A 91 -11.54 36.90 -24.05
C VAL A 91 -11.39 38.14 -23.15
N PRO A 92 -11.20 39.35 -23.72
CA PRO A 92 -11.11 40.57 -22.93
C PRO A 92 -12.54 40.97 -22.50
N LEU A 93 -12.91 40.69 -21.25
CA LEU A 93 -14.10 41.30 -20.67
C LEU A 93 -13.76 42.73 -20.25
N ALA A 94 -14.39 43.66 -20.95
CA ALA A 94 -14.22 45.10 -20.82
C ALA A 94 -14.61 45.63 -19.44
N ALA A 95 -13.74 46.50 -18.92
CA ALA A 95 -13.99 47.72 -18.17
C ALA A 95 -15.29 47.83 -17.34
N GLY A 96 -15.16 47.63 -16.02
CA GLY A 96 -16.11 48.09 -15.02
C GLY A 96 -15.39 48.76 -13.84
N ARG A 97 -15.08 50.06 -13.97
CA ARG A 97 -14.62 50.92 -12.88
C ARG A 97 -15.72 51.01 -11.81
N ARG A 98 -15.44 50.61 -10.56
CA ARG A 98 -16.13 51.18 -9.40
C ARG A 98 -15.15 51.47 -8.26
N ARG A 99 -15.13 52.76 -7.94
CA ARG A 99 -14.40 53.45 -6.89
C ARG A 99 -14.96 53.13 -5.49
N GLU A 100 -14.05 53.20 -4.53
CA GLU A 100 -14.21 53.81 -3.20
C GLU A 100 -15.15 53.12 -2.18
N ALA A 101 -14.54 52.43 -1.22
CA ALA A 101 -14.78 52.69 0.20
C ALA A 101 -13.54 52.26 0.99
N ARG A 102 -12.80 53.26 1.49
CA ARG A 102 -11.69 53.12 2.43
C ARG A 102 -12.31 53.14 3.82
N GLU A 103 -12.43 51.99 4.46
CA GLU A 103 -12.71 51.91 5.89
C GLU A 103 -11.37 51.84 6.65
N ASP A 104 -11.13 52.88 7.45
CA ASP A 104 -10.05 52.94 8.43
C ASP A 104 -10.26 51.87 9.51
N PRO A 105 -9.30 50.97 9.76
CA PRO A 105 -9.33 50.13 10.94
C PRO A 105 -8.98 50.97 12.20
N PRO A 106 -9.71 50.82 13.31
CA PRO A 106 -9.41 51.52 14.56
C PRO A 106 -8.09 51.05 15.16
N ALA A 107 -7.37 51.99 15.76
CA ALA A 107 -6.15 51.77 16.52
C ALA A 107 -6.36 50.72 17.62
N VAL A 108 -5.75 49.54 17.46
CA VAL A 108 -5.69 48.52 18.52
C VAL A 108 -4.39 48.67 19.29
N VAL A 109 -4.60 48.89 20.58
CA VAL A 109 -3.66 49.12 21.68
C VAL A 109 -2.48 48.14 21.69
N SER A 110 -1.28 48.72 21.74
CA SER A 110 -0.02 48.03 22.04
C SER A 110 -0.08 47.34 23.40
N ALA A 111 -0.20 46.01 23.39
CA ALA A 111 0.03 45.19 24.56
C ALA A 111 1.53 44.87 24.66
N SER A 112 2.14 45.31 25.76
CA SER A 112 3.53 45.09 26.14
C SER A 112 3.84 43.59 26.26
N ARG A 113 4.73 43.07 25.39
CA ARG A 113 5.28 41.72 25.52
C ARG A 113 6.26 41.68 26.70
N PRO A 114 6.16 40.72 27.63
CA PRO A 114 7.16 40.52 28.66
C PRO A 114 8.48 40.04 28.03
N ALA A 115 9.57 40.68 28.42
CA ALA A 115 10.93 40.32 28.04
C ALA A 115 11.30 38.97 28.68
N LEU A 116 11.34 37.91 27.88
CA LEU A 116 11.95 36.65 28.30
C LEU A 116 13.46 36.73 28.13
N SER A 117 14.13 36.59 29.27
CA SER A 117 15.56 36.51 29.52
C SER A 117 16.30 35.63 28.49
N THR A 118 17.18 36.26 27.70
CA THR A 118 18.16 35.59 26.86
C THR A 118 19.31 35.07 27.72
N GLY A 119 19.10 33.92 28.36
CA GLY A 119 20.11 33.17 29.09
C GLY A 119 20.96 32.29 28.17
N ASN A 120 22.13 32.79 27.79
CA ASN A 120 23.39 32.05 27.63
C ASN A 120 23.43 30.68 26.89
N TRP A 121 22.68 30.48 25.81
CA TRP A 121 22.80 29.26 24.96
C TRP A 121 24.07 29.24 24.07
N ARG A 122 24.87 30.31 24.10
CA ARG A 122 25.95 30.55 23.13
C ARG A 122 27.29 29.88 23.47
N ARG A 123 27.32 28.78 24.24
CA ARG A 123 28.55 28.09 24.66
C ARG A 123 28.62 26.56 24.42
N TRP A 124 27.66 25.97 23.72
CA TRP A 124 27.68 24.51 23.45
C TRP A 124 27.89 24.13 21.97
N GLY A 125 28.16 25.09 21.10
CA GLY A 125 28.48 24.81 19.70
C GLY A 125 29.99 24.82 19.47
N SER A 126 30.67 23.67 19.63
CA SER A 126 31.93 23.30 18.96
C SER A 126 32.47 21.97 19.51
N LEU A 127 31.89 20.82 19.13
CA LEU A 127 32.60 19.52 19.12
C LEU A 127 31.86 18.36 18.43
N ALA A 128 30.96 18.61 17.46
CA ALA A 128 30.24 17.53 16.76
C ALA A 128 30.15 17.73 15.23
N ALA A 129 31.21 18.26 14.60
CA ALA A 129 31.26 18.50 13.16
C ALA A 129 32.09 17.45 12.37
N ALA A 130 32.28 16.24 12.92
CA ALA A 130 33.08 15.20 12.25
C ALA A 130 32.39 13.82 12.14
N LEU A 131 31.11 13.67 12.53
CA LEU A 131 30.44 12.35 12.52
C LEU A 131 29.08 12.30 11.82
N VAL A 132 28.62 13.38 11.17
CA VAL A 132 27.28 13.41 10.53
C VAL A 132 27.33 13.07 9.02
N VAL A 133 28.51 13.09 8.39
CA VAL A 133 28.65 12.69 6.97
C VAL A 133 28.79 11.16 6.80
N GLY A 134 29.06 10.41 7.88
CA GLY A 134 29.25 8.96 7.81
C GLY A 134 27.97 8.12 7.92
N SER A 135 26.94 8.60 8.60
CA SER A 135 25.74 7.80 8.91
C SER A 135 24.66 7.82 7.83
N VAL A 136 24.56 8.90 7.04
CA VAL A 136 23.64 8.94 5.89
C VAL A 136 24.13 8.02 4.75
N GLY A 137 25.45 7.86 4.62
CA GLY A 137 26.02 6.94 3.62
C GLY A 137 25.77 5.47 3.93
N LEU A 138 25.71 5.07 5.21
CA LEU A 138 25.54 3.66 5.57
C LEU A 138 24.11 3.16 5.37
N ALA A 139 23.11 4.02 5.62
CA ALA A 139 21.70 3.68 5.33
C ALA A 139 21.43 3.60 3.82
N TRP A 140 22.07 4.47 3.03
CA TRP A 140 22.00 4.41 1.56
C TRP A 140 22.75 3.19 0.99
N TRP A 141 23.87 2.79 1.62
CA TRP A 141 24.66 1.61 1.21
C TRP A 141 24.02 0.28 1.63
N LEU A 142 23.39 0.19 2.81
CA LEU A 142 22.64 -1.01 3.22
C LEU A 142 21.30 -1.14 2.49
N GLY A 143 20.65 -0.04 2.10
CA GLY A 143 19.50 -0.05 1.20
C GLY A 143 19.83 -0.45 -0.24
N GLN A 144 21.12 -0.43 -0.62
CA GLN A 144 21.64 -0.90 -1.90
C GLN A 144 22.15 -2.35 -1.87
N VAL A 145 22.19 -3.01 -0.71
CA VAL A 145 22.28 -4.48 -0.67
C VAL A 145 20.90 -4.98 -1.04
N SER A 146 20.67 -4.94 -2.34
CA SER A 146 19.54 -5.52 -3.02
C SER A 146 19.30 -6.89 -2.40
N VAL A 147 18.09 -7.10 -1.87
CA VAL A 147 17.45 -8.41 -2.05
C VAL A 147 17.79 -8.78 -3.49
N PRO A 148 18.48 -9.91 -3.76
CA PRO A 148 18.71 -10.31 -5.12
C PRO A 148 17.32 -10.40 -5.74
N SER A 149 16.92 -9.36 -6.47
CA SER A 149 15.92 -9.47 -7.51
C SER A 149 16.41 -10.67 -8.27
N GLU A 150 15.69 -11.79 -8.15
CA GLU A 150 16.02 -12.98 -8.90
C GLU A 150 16.33 -12.50 -10.30
N PRO A 151 17.54 -12.82 -10.80
CA PRO A 151 18.07 -12.21 -11.99
C PRO A 151 16.98 -12.29 -13.04
N ASP A 152 16.64 -11.13 -13.56
CA ASP A 152 15.78 -10.93 -14.68
C ASP A 152 16.18 -11.94 -15.78
N LEU A 153 15.53 -13.11 -15.78
CA LEU A 153 15.74 -14.19 -16.75
C LEU A 153 15.13 -13.80 -18.11
N LEU A 154 14.81 -12.52 -18.32
CA LEU A 154 14.47 -11.89 -19.59
C LEU A 154 15.69 -11.69 -20.49
N ARG A 155 16.42 -12.78 -20.77
CA ARG A 155 16.96 -13.06 -22.11
C ARG A 155 17.31 -14.53 -22.33
N GLY A 156 16.62 -15.42 -21.62
CA GLY A 156 16.56 -16.82 -21.99
C GLY A 156 15.57 -17.02 -23.14
N ARG A 157 16.07 -16.91 -24.37
CA ARG A 157 15.43 -17.41 -25.60
C ARG A 157 15.36 -18.94 -25.55
N ASN A 158 14.69 -19.50 -24.56
CA ASN A 158 14.29 -20.89 -24.46
C ASN A 158 12.80 -20.85 -24.21
N GLY A 159 12.02 -21.41 -25.13
CA GLY A 159 10.56 -21.37 -25.09
C GLY A 159 10.01 -22.05 -23.86
N SER A 160 9.90 -21.30 -22.76
CA SER A 160 8.77 -21.40 -21.87
C SER A 160 7.54 -21.30 -22.77
N ARG A 161 6.88 -22.44 -23.00
CA ARG A 161 5.45 -22.40 -23.24
C ARG A 161 4.93 -21.47 -22.16
N PHE A 162 4.46 -20.29 -22.55
CA PHE A 162 3.55 -19.57 -21.69
C PHE A 162 2.42 -20.56 -21.48
N GLU A 163 2.40 -21.21 -20.32
CA GLU A 163 1.31 -22.08 -19.94
C GLU A 163 0.07 -21.19 -20.03
N GLU A 164 -0.75 -21.53 -21.01
CA GLU A 164 -1.81 -20.68 -21.52
C GLU A 164 -2.94 -20.76 -20.51
N GLN A 165 -3.26 -19.64 -19.88
CA GLN A 165 -4.40 -19.55 -18.99
C GLN A 165 -5.70 -19.75 -19.79
N ILE A 166 -6.66 -20.44 -19.18
CA ILE A 166 -7.97 -20.69 -19.77
C ILE A 166 -9.02 -20.01 -18.87
N PRO A 167 -9.84 -19.09 -19.40
CA PRO A 167 -9.76 -18.51 -20.74
C PRO A 167 -8.52 -17.62 -20.90
N ALA A 168 -7.99 -17.56 -22.13
CA ALA A 168 -6.89 -16.66 -22.44
C ALA A 168 -7.31 -15.20 -22.18
N ASP A 169 -6.35 -14.38 -21.74
CA ASP A 169 -6.64 -12.96 -21.49
C ASP A 169 -7.08 -12.24 -22.77
N GLY A 170 -8.20 -11.53 -22.68
CA GLY A 170 -8.88 -10.88 -23.81
C GLY A 170 -9.70 -11.82 -24.70
N ALA A 171 -9.90 -13.09 -24.35
CA ALA A 171 -10.64 -14.04 -25.19
C ALA A 171 -12.10 -13.62 -25.44
N SER A 172 -12.57 -13.80 -26.68
CA SER A 172 -13.98 -13.72 -27.04
C SER A 172 -14.60 -15.12 -27.03
N LEU A 173 -15.60 -15.33 -26.18
CA LEU A 173 -16.28 -16.62 -25.97
C LEU A 173 -17.76 -16.52 -26.31
N ALA A 174 -18.36 -17.63 -26.75
CA ALA A 174 -19.81 -17.72 -27.01
C ALA A 174 -20.66 -17.90 -25.73
N GLY A 175 -20.02 -17.97 -24.56
CA GLY A 175 -20.62 -18.23 -23.26
C GLY A 175 -19.57 -18.26 -22.15
N MET A 176 -20.02 -18.42 -20.90
CA MET A 176 -19.13 -18.56 -19.74
C MET A 176 -18.25 -19.81 -19.89
N PRO A 177 -16.94 -19.74 -19.62
CA PRO A 177 -16.09 -20.92 -19.61
C PRO A 177 -16.56 -21.90 -18.52
N THR A 178 -16.42 -23.20 -18.77
CA THR A 178 -16.76 -24.24 -17.80
C THR A 178 -15.62 -24.53 -16.83
N VAL A 179 -14.41 -24.13 -17.19
CA VAL A 179 -13.18 -24.36 -16.43
C VAL A 179 -12.34 -23.09 -16.49
N PHE A 180 -11.77 -22.71 -15.35
CA PHE A 180 -10.65 -21.78 -15.26
C PHE A 180 -9.38 -22.58 -15.00
N ASP A 181 -8.32 -22.30 -15.74
CA ASP A 181 -7.02 -22.97 -15.61
C ASP A 181 -5.91 -21.92 -15.69
N TRP A 182 -4.88 -22.05 -14.85
CA TRP A 182 -3.75 -21.13 -14.81
C TRP A 182 -2.45 -21.88 -14.53
N PRO A 183 -1.28 -21.26 -14.81
CA PRO A 183 0.00 -21.91 -14.55
C PRO A 183 0.19 -22.20 -13.06
N ASP A 184 0.66 -23.41 -12.76
CA ASP A 184 1.02 -23.81 -11.41
C ASP A 184 2.12 -22.89 -10.84
N GLN A 185 1.96 -22.49 -9.58
CA GLN A 185 2.92 -21.64 -8.89
C GLN A 185 3.69 -22.45 -7.86
N ALA A 186 5.01 -22.55 -8.06
CA ALA A 186 5.88 -23.31 -7.18
C ALA A 186 5.82 -22.79 -5.73
N GLY A 187 5.73 -23.71 -4.77
CA GLY A 187 5.68 -23.38 -3.34
C GLY A 187 4.33 -22.87 -2.85
N THR A 188 3.27 -23.04 -3.63
CA THR A 188 1.89 -22.71 -3.23
C THR A 188 1.34 -23.68 -2.20
N GLU A 189 0.61 -23.14 -1.23
CA GLU A 189 -0.21 -23.89 -0.27
C GLU A 189 -1.68 -23.96 -0.72
N GLY A 190 -2.17 -22.95 -1.44
CA GLY A 190 -3.48 -22.95 -2.06
C GLY A 190 -3.73 -21.77 -3.00
N TYR A 191 -4.86 -21.81 -3.69
CA TYR A 191 -5.33 -20.74 -4.55
C TYR A 191 -6.73 -20.27 -4.12
N LEU A 192 -6.98 -18.97 -4.33
CA LEU A 192 -8.28 -18.33 -4.22
C LEU A 192 -8.61 -17.73 -5.59
N LEU A 193 -9.69 -18.19 -6.21
CA LEU A 193 -10.17 -17.68 -7.51
C LEU A 193 -11.35 -16.75 -7.27
N GLU A 194 -11.31 -15.56 -7.87
CA GLU A 194 -12.42 -14.61 -7.87
C GLU A 194 -12.83 -14.27 -9.29
N VAL A 195 -14.14 -14.30 -9.56
CA VAL A 195 -14.72 -14.01 -10.86
C VAL A 195 -15.74 -12.88 -10.73
N TYR A 196 -15.52 -11.85 -11.51
CA TYR A 196 -16.26 -10.60 -11.53
C TYR A 196 -17.07 -10.48 -12.81
N GLY A 197 -18.29 -9.96 -12.66
CA GLY A 197 -19.22 -9.75 -13.77
C GLY A 197 -18.96 -8.46 -14.53
N PRO A 198 -19.77 -8.17 -15.57
CA PRO A 198 -19.63 -6.96 -16.38
C PRO A 198 -19.86 -5.64 -15.65
N GLY A 199 -20.53 -5.67 -14.50
CA GLY A 199 -20.69 -4.52 -13.61
C GLY A 199 -19.53 -4.31 -12.64
N GLY A 200 -18.57 -5.23 -12.58
CA GLY A 200 -17.53 -5.29 -11.54
C GLY A 200 -17.98 -5.97 -10.25
N ASP A 201 -19.21 -6.48 -10.18
CA ASP A 201 -19.71 -7.23 -9.03
C ASP A 201 -19.03 -8.60 -8.95
N LEU A 202 -18.63 -9.02 -7.73
CA LEU A 202 -18.14 -10.36 -7.47
C LEU A 202 -19.28 -11.37 -7.69
N LEU A 203 -19.16 -12.22 -8.71
CA LEU A 203 -20.16 -13.22 -9.05
C LEU A 203 -19.88 -14.56 -8.37
N TRP A 204 -18.61 -14.91 -8.24
CA TRP A 204 -18.19 -16.19 -7.70
C TRP A 204 -16.80 -16.08 -7.11
N GLN A 205 -16.61 -16.72 -5.96
CA GLN A 205 -15.33 -16.87 -5.28
C GLN A 205 -15.18 -18.34 -4.92
N PHE A 206 -14.00 -18.90 -5.16
CA PHE A 206 -13.65 -20.24 -4.75
C PHE A 206 -12.39 -20.20 -3.89
N SER A 207 -12.53 -20.56 -2.63
CA SER A 207 -11.45 -20.65 -1.64
C SER A 207 -10.88 -22.07 -1.53
N GLU A 208 -9.61 -22.16 -1.14
CA GLU A 208 -8.92 -23.42 -0.79
C GLU A 208 -8.76 -24.41 -1.97
N LEU A 209 -8.43 -23.90 -3.17
CA LEU A 209 -8.06 -24.77 -4.28
C LEU A 209 -6.65 -25.31 -4.07
N ALA A 210 -6.51 -26.62 -4.05
CA ALA A 210 -5.21 -27.29 -4.02
C ALA A 210 -4.57 -27.43 -5.42
N ALA A 211 -5.33 -27.20 -6.49
CA ALA A 211 -4.90 -27.33 -7.88
C ALA A 211 -5.08 -26.00 -8.63
N SER A 212 -4.29 -25.78 -9.68
CA SER A 212 -4.36 -24.59 -10.54
C SER A 212 -5.54 -24.62 -11.54
N GLU A 213 -6.61 -25.34 -11.22
CA GLU A 213 -7.80 -25.52 -12.05
C GLU A 213 -9.05 -25.38 -11.17
N ALA A 214 -10.07 -24.68 -11.67
CA ALA A 214 -11.37 -24.56 -11.01
C ALA A 214 -12.53 -24.79 -12.00
N GLN A 215 -13.46 -25.69 -11.63
CA GLN A 215 -14.68 -25.91 -12.39
C GLN A 215 -15.76 -24.89 -12.01
N VAL A 216 -16.39 -24.31 -13.03
CA VAL A 216 -17.42 -23.29 -12.84
C VAL A 216 -18.75 -23.92 -12.47
N PRO A 217 -19.41 -23.50 -11.38
CA PRO A 217 -20.68 -24.06 -10.97
C PRO A 217 -21.77 -23.81 -12.03
N PRO A 218 -22.70 -24.77 -12.23
CA PRO A 218 -23.73 -24.65 -13.26
C PRO A 218 -24.65 -23.44 -13.06
N GLU A 219 -24.82 -22.98 -11.81
CA GLU A 219 -25.57 -21.77 -11.48
C GLU A 219 -24.95 -20.53 -12.12
N LEU A 220 -23.61 -20.42 -12.07
CA LEU A 220 -22.89 -19.30 -12.67
C LEU A 220 -22.98 -19.34 -14.20
N LEU A 221 -22.83 -20.55 -14.78
CA LEU A 221 -23.01 -20.76 -16.23
C LEU A 221 -24.40 -20.32 -16.70
N ALA A 222 -25.44 -20.59 -15.91
CA ALA A 222 -26.82 -20.22 -16.24
C ALA A 222 -27.10 -18.72 -16.06
N SER A 223 -26.42 -18.05 -15.12
CA SER A 223 -26.59 -16.61 -14.86
C SER A 223 -25.74 -15.70 -15.77
N ALA A 224 -24.81 -16.28 -16.53
CA ALA A 224 -23.89 -15.50 -17.36
C ALA A 224 -24.65 -14.69 -18.43
N SER A 225 -24.30 -13.42 -18.55
CA SER A 225 -24.87 -12.47 -19.49
C SER A 225 -23.79 -11.96 -20.45
N ARG A 226 -24.19 -11.18 -21.45
CA ARG A 226 -23.25 -10.59 -22.40
C ARG A 226 -22.46 -9.49 -21.70
N GLY A 227 -21.16 -9.44 -21.93
CA GLY A 227 -20.30 -8.40 -21.35
C GLY A 227 -18.85 -8.81 -21.24
N VAL A 228 -18.05 -7.95 -20.62
CA VAL A 228 -16.65 -8.21 -20.27
C VAL A 228 -16.62 -8.70 -18.84
N TYR A 229 -15.99 -9.84 -18.61
CA TYR A 229 -15.77 -10.41 -17.30
C TYR A 229 -14.30 -10.26 -16.93
N SER A 230 -14.01 -10.18 -15.65
CA SER A 230 -12.64 -10.24 -15.14
C SER A 230 -12.51 -11.31 -14.07
N TRP A 231 -11.32 -11.87 -13.93
CA TRP A 231 -11.01 -12.83 -12.88
C TRP A 231 -9.58 -12.67 -12.39
N THR A 232 -9.37 -12.99 -11.13
CA THR A 232 -8.08 -12.91 -10.43
C THR A 232 -7.83 -14.20 -9.68
N VAL A 233 -6.56 -14.58 -9.53
CA VAL A 233 -6.16 -15.70 -8.69
C VAL A 233 -5.20 -15.19 -7.64
N GLU A 234 -5.59 -15.27 -6.37
CA GLU A 234 -4.67 -15.06 -5.27
C GLU A 234 -4.00 -16.39 -4.92
N VAL A 235 -2.67 -16.38 -4.92
CA VAL A 235 -1.81 -17.51 -4.62
C VAL A 235 -1.36 -17.38 -3.17
N GLU A 236 -1.74 -18.34 -2.35
CA GLU A 236 -1.32 -18.41 -0.96
C GLU A 236 -0.01 -19.21 -0.87
N GLY A 237 1.07 -18.54 -0.49
CA GLY A 237 2.35 -19.16 -0.17
C GLY A 237 2.68 -19.05 1.33
N PRO A 238 3.74 -19.73 1.79
CA PRO A 238 4.07 -19.86 3.22
C PRO A 238 4.42 -18.53 3.92
N VAL A 239 4.83 -17.52 3.14
CA VAL A 239 5.33 -16.24 3.68
C VAL A 239 4.60 -15.04 3.10
N GLN A 240 4.01 -15.19 1.90
CA GLN A 240 3.37 -14.09 1.20
C GLN A 240 2.21 -14.59 0.34
N ARG A 241 1.20 -13.72 0.21
CA ARG A 241 0.16 -13.85 -0.81
C ARG A 241 0.57 -13.08 -2.05
N ARG A 242 0.24 -13.61 -3.23
CA ARG A 242 0.53 -12.97 -4.51
C ARG A 242 -0.66 -13.10 -5.44
N GLU A 243 -1.04 -12.01 -6.06
CA GLU A 243 -2.12 -11.98 -7.04
C GLU A 243 -1.61 -12.28 -8.46
N LEU A 244 -2.36 -13.08 -9.21
CA LEU A 244 -2.23 -13.32 -10.65
C LEU A 244 -3.43 -12.69 -11.36
N GLY A 245 -3.17 -11.82 -12.34
CA GLY A 245 -4.18 -11.08 -13.08
C GLY A 245 -4.11 -9.56 -12.84
N PRO A 246 -5.21 -8.81 -13.08
CA PRO A 246 -6.52 -9.31 -13.52
C PRO A 246 -6.48 -9.84 -14.96
N TYR A 247 -7.19 -10.93 -15.20
CA TYR A 247 -7.43 -11.48 -16.54
C TYR A 247 -8.84 -11.12 -16.99
N THR A 248 -9.04 -10.99 -18.29
CA THR A 248 -10.33 -10.57 -18.86
C THR A 248 -10.80 -11.52 -19.96
N PHE A 249 -12.11 -11.65 -20.13
CA PHE A 249 -12.71 -12.30 -21.30
C PHE A 249 -14.06 -11.66 -21.61
N ARG A 250 -14.56 -11.85 -22.83
CA ARG A 250 -15.84 -11.30 -23.28
C ARG A 250 -16.79 -12.41 -23.69
N ILE A 251 -18.04 -12.31 -23.26
CA ILE A 251 -19.13 -13.17 -23.76
C ILE A 251 -19.87 -12.44 -24.88
N GLU A 252 -19.79 -12.99 -26.09
CA GLU A 252 -20.44 -12.47 -27.29
C GLU A 252 -21.90 -12.93 -27.42
N PRO A 253 -22.73 -12.16 -28.15
CA PRO A 253 -24.05 -12.61 -28.56
C PRO A 253 -23.96 -13.85 -29.46
N ARG A 254 -24.60 -14.96 -29.04
CA ARG A 254 -25.02 -16.02 -29.96
C ARG A 254 -26.05 -15.51 -30.97
#